data_AF-A0A8C7F140-F1
#
_entry.id   AF-A0A8C7F140-F1
#
_cell.length_a   1.000
_cell.length_b   1.000
_cell.length_c   1.000
_cell.angle_alpha   90.00
_cell.angle_beta   90.00
_cell.angle_gamma   90.00
#
_symmetry.space_group_name_H-M   'P 1'
#
loop_
_entity.id
_entity.type
_entity.pdbx_description
1 polymer ?
#
loop_
_entity_poly.entity_id
_entity_poly.type
_entity_poly.pdbx_seq_one_letter_code
_entity_poly.pdbx_strand_id
1 'polypeptide(L)'
;MCHHFYGPLQRKMGGLGFIRQGVWQNFMRAWKAGYQGNMLGEGFVLGGVFVIGAGNQGILLEHREKEFGNKVENEDVLEAVNRIVPVQ
;
A
#
# COMPACT_ATOMS: atom_id res chain seq x y z
N MET A 1 -3.95 20.23 10.63
CA MET A 1 -2.50 20.16 10.35
C MET A 1 -2.09 18.70 10.08
N CYS A 2 -2.78 18.02 9.14
CA CYS A 2 -2.61 16.57 8.89
C CYS A 2 -2.30 16.24 7.42
N HIS A 3 -2.25 17.24 6.53
CA HIS A 3 -2.04 17.02 5.09
C HIS A 3 -0.60 16.64 4.72
N HIS A 4 0.37 16.79 5.63
CA HIS A 4 1.79 16.53 5.34
C HIS A 4 2.33 15.22 5.92
N PHE A 5 1.63 14.61 6.91
CA PHE A 5 2.17 13.46 7.64
C PHE A 5 2.23 12.18 6.79
N TYR A 6 1.27 11.99 5.88
CA TYR A 6 1.15 10.79 5.04
C TYR A 6 1.62 11.00 3.58
N GLY A 7 2.19 12.16 3.26
CA GLY A 7 2.50 12.55 1.87
C GLY A 7 1.24 12.93 1.06
N PRO A 8 1.30 12.95 -0.28
CA PRO A 8 0.20 13.42 -1.11
C PRO A 8 -1.08 12.58 -0.92
N LEU A 9 -2.23 13.26 -0.84
CA LEU A 9 -3.54 12.71 -0.43
C LEU A 9 -4.00 11.51 -1.28
N GLN A 10 -3.59 11.46 -2.55
CA GLN A 10 -3.88 10.36 -3.47
C GLN A 10 -2.68 10.14 -4.39
N ARG A 11 -2.18 8.91 -4.42
CA ARG A 11 -1.20 8.44 -5.41
C ARG A 11 -1.95 7.60 -6.43
N LYS A 12 -2.02 8.06 -7.67
CA LYS A 12 -2.62 7.31 -8.77
C LYS A 12 -1.53 6.76 -9.67
N MET A 13 -1.67 5.52 -10.09
CA MET A 13 -0.90 4.96 -11.19
C MET A 13 -1.41 5.62 -12.48
N GLY A 14 -0.54 6.31 -13.23
CA GLY A 14 -0.92 6.83 -14.55
C GLY A 14 -1.24 5.69 -15.53
N GLY A 15 -1.86 5.99 -16.67
CA GLY A 15 -2.28 4.97 -17.67
C GLY A 15 -1.17 4.03 -18.16
N LEU A 16 0.10 4.42 -18.04
CA LEU A 16 1.28 3.57 -18.27
C LEU A 16 1.36 2.36 -17.34
N GLY A 17 0.71 2.40 -16.17
CA GLY A 17 0.61 1.27 -15.26
C GLY A 17 -0.08 0.05 -15.87
N PHE A 18 -0.99 0.25 -16.83
CA PHE A 18 -1.66 -0.82 -17.55
C PHE A 18 -0.88 -1.39 -18.74
N ILE A 19 0.21 -0.75 -19.18
CA ILE A 19 1.05 -1.31 -20.25
C ILE A 19 1.94 -2.44 -19.69
N ARG A 20 2.00 -2.61 -18.37
CA ARG A 20 2.80 -3.66 -17.73
C ARG A 20 2.12 -5.03 -17.85
N GLN A 21 2.86 -5.97 -18.43
CA GLN A 21 2.46 -7.37 -18.60
C GLN A 21 1.98 -8.04 -17.29
N GLY A 22 2.60 -7.71 -16.15
CA GLY A 22 2.24 -8.28 -14.85
C GLY A 22 0.84 -7.91 -14.37
N VAL A 23 0.35 -6.69 -14.70
CA VAL A 23 -0.99 -6.24 -14.33
C VAL A 23 -2.06 -7.04 -15.07
N TRP A 24 -1.86 -7.27 -16.37
CA TRP A 24 -2.74 -8.10 -17.19
C TRP A 24 -2.75 -9.56 -16.75
N GLN A 25 -1.59 -10.11 -16.36
CA GLN A 25 -1.51 -11.47 -15.83
C GLN A 25 -2.27 -11.61 -14.50
N ASN A 26 -2.10 -10.66 -13.57
CA ASN A 26 -2.84 -10.65 -12.31
C ASN A 26 -4.34 -10.46 -12.53
N PHE A 27 -4.73 -9.57 -13.47
CA PHE A 27 -6.12 -9.35 -13.83
C PHE A 27 -6.76 -10.61 -14.41
N MET A 28 -6.10 -11.27 -15.37
CA MET A 28 -6.58 -12.55 -15.92
C MET A 28 -6.68 -13.64 -14.85
N ARG A 29 -5.73 -13.70 -13.90
CA ARG A 29 -5.77 -14.67 -12.81
C ARG A 29 -6.94 -14.42 -11.87
N ALA A 30 -7.19 -13.17 -11.50
CA ALA A 30 -8.31 -12.77 -10.65
C ALA A 30 -9.67 -13.03 -11.33
N TRP A 31 -9.77 -12.74 -12.63
CA TRP A 31 -10.96 -13.02 -13.43
C TRP A 31 -11.26 -14.51 -13.54
N LYS A 32 -10.24 -15.35 -13.80
CA LYS A 32 -10.37 -16.82 -13.79
C LYS A 32 -10.75 -17.39 -12.42
N ALA A 33 -10.35 -16.73 -11.33
CA ALA A 33 -10.71 -17.11 -9.97
C ALA A 33 -12.13 -16.68 -9.57
N GLY A 34 -12.91 -16.07 -10.49
CA GLY A 34 -14.29 -15.64 -10.23
C GLY A 34 -14.39 -14.38 -9.36
N TYR A 35 -13.30 -13.62 -9.22
CA TYR A 35 -13.28 -12.44 -8.36
C TYR A 35 -14.06 -11.28 -9.00
N GLN A 36 -15.31 -11.08 -8.59
CA GLN A 36 -16.07 -9.85 -8.89
C GLN A 36 -15.66 -8.76 -7.90
N GLY A 37 -14.53 -8.11 -8.17
CA GLY A 37 -14.09 -6.96 -7.40
C GLY A 37 -15.03 -5.76 -7.59
N ASN A 38 -15.15 -4.92 -6.57
CA ASN A 38 -15.82 -3.64 -6.70
C ASN A 38 -14.99 -2.72 -7.60
N MET A 39 -15.43 -2.53 -8.86
CA MET A 39 -14.84 -1.59 -9.80
C MET A 39 -15.38 -0.15 -9.61
N LEU A 40 -16.27 0.08 -8.63
CA LEU A 40 -16.67 1.44 -8.23
C LEU A 40 -15.53 2.07 -7.44
N GLY A 41 -14.64 2.69 -8.18
CA GLY A 41 -13.44 3.39 -7.75
C GLY A 41 -12.59 3.60 -8.99
N GLU A 42 -11.74 4.62 -9.01
CA GLU A 42 -10.91 4.88 -10.19
C GLU A 42 -9.98 3.69 -10.52
N GLY A 43 -9.71 2.78 -9.57
CA GLY A 43 -8.91 1.56 -9.82
C GLY A 43 -7.42 1.84 -10.05
N PHE A 44 -7.00 3.10 -9.92
CA PHE A 44 -5.62 3.57 -10.09
C PHE A 44 -4.94 3.93 -8.78
N VAL A 45 -5.65 3.94 -7.66
CA VAL A 45 -5.08 4.39 -6.39
C VAL A 45 -4.07 3.35 -5.89
N LEU A 46 -2.82 3.78 -5.70
CA LEU A 46 -1.75 2.99 -5.11
C LEU A 46 -1.91 2.94 -3.59
N GLY A 47 -1.73 1.77 -3.01
CA GLY A 47 -1.78 1.56 -1.56
C GLY A 47 -0.48 1.90 -0.85
N GLY A 48 -0.43 1.50 0.42
CA GLY A 48 0.75 1.60 1.27
C GLY A 48 0.48 0.98 2.63
N VAL A 49 1.55 0.69 3.37
CA VAL A 49 1.53 0.19 4.73
C VAL A 49 2.36 1.12 5.60
N PHE A 50 1.80 1.54 6.72
CA PHE A 50 2.50 2.33 7.72
C PHE A 50 2.44 1.61 9.07
N VAL A 51 3.57 1.57 9.76
CA VAL A 51 3.62 1.20 11.19
C VAL A 51 3.89 2.48 11.97
N ILE A 52 3.01 2.80 12.91
CA ILE A 52 3.07 4.04 13.70
C ILE A 52 3.26 3.64 15.16
N GLY A 53 4.35 4.11 15.76
CA GLY A 53 4.65 3.90 17.17
C GLY A 53 3.78 4.77 18.08
N ALA A 54 3.64 4.36 19.34
CA ALA A 54 2.78 5.06 20.29
C ALA A 54 3.42 6.38 20.79
N GLY A 55 2.58 7.37 21.10
CA GLY A 55 3.04 8.69 21.57
C GLY A 55 3.90 9.41 20.52
N ASN A 56 5.13 9.78 20.88
CA ASN A 56 6.05 10.56 20.05
C ASN A 56 7.02 9.70 19.21
N GLN A 57 6.80 8.38 19.13
CA GLN A 57 7.67 7.48 18.38
C GLN A 57 7.59 7.68 16.85
N GLY A 58 6.49 8.24 16.36
CA GLY A 58 6.33 8.57 14.94
C GLY A 58 6.14 7.33 14.04
N ILE A 59 6.57 7.44 12.78
CA ILE A 59 6.45 6.37 11.79
C ILE A 59 7.66 5.44 11.90
N LEU A 60 7.41 4.17 12.20
CA LEU A 60 8.42 3.12 12.34
C LEU A 60 8.62 2.32 11.04
N LEU A 61 7.61 2.33 10.16
CA LEU A 61 7.70 1.78 8.81
C LEU A 61 6.83 2.61 7.87
N GLU A 62 7.37 2.91 6.70
CA GLU A 62 6.65 3.50 5.59
C GLU A 62 6.92 2.69 4.32
N HIS A 63 5.94 1.90 3.90
CA HIS A 63 5.92 1.26 2.60
C HIS A 63 4.87 1.92 1.72
N ARG A 64 5.30 2.53 0.62
CA ARG A 64 4.38 3.07 -0.38
C ARG A 64 4.41 2.17 -1.59
N GLU A 65 3.26 1.64 -1.97
CA GLU A 65 3.13 0.82 -3.17
C GLU A 65 3.57 1.65 -4.39
N LYS A 66 4.62 1.19 -5.06
CA LYS A 66 5.11 1.83 -6.29
C LYS A 66 4.24 1.44 -7.48
N GLU A 67 3.71 0.22 -7.44
CA GLU A 67 3.00 -0.45 -8.53
C GLU A 67 2.04 -1.48 -7.94
N PHE A 68 0.91 -1.74 -8.62
CA PHE A 68 -0.04 -2.74 -8.15
C PHE A 68 0.60 -4.10 -7.88
N GLY A 69 0.40 -4.60 -6.67
CA GLY A 69 0.96 -5.86 -6.20
C GLY A 69 2.38 -5.74 -5.64
N ASN A 70 2.96 -4.54 -5.57
CA ASN A 70 4.18 -4.29 -4.81
C ASN A 70 3.86 -4.27 -3.31
N LYS A 71 3.90 -5.46 -2.72
CA LYS A 71 3.61 -5.66 -1.30
C LYS A 71 4.82 -5.27 -0.45
N VAL A 72 4.53 -4.91 0.79
CA VAL A 72 5.53 -4.82 1.85
C VAL A 72 5.95 -6.25 2.23
N GLU A 73 7.21 -6.45 2.60
CA GLU A 73 7.66 -7.73 3.15
C GLU A 73 7.11 -7.89 4.57
N ASN A 74 6.67 -9.11 4.91
CA ASN A 74 6.05 -9.36 6.22
C ASN A 74 7.07 -9.22 7.35
N GLU A 75 8.32 -9.60 7.09
CA GLU A 75 9.44 -9.49 8.02
C GLU A 75 9.69 -8.04 8.43
N ASP A 76 9.66 -7.10 7.48
CA ASP A 76 9.82 -5.67 7.72
C ASP A 76 8.70 -5.12 8.62
N VAL A 77 7.47 -5.59 8.39
CA VAL A 77 6.31 -5.23 9.23
C VAL A 77 6.50 -5.76 10.64
N LEU A 78 6.87 -7.02 10.80
CA LEU A 78 7.10 -7.63 12.11
C LEU A 78 8.24 -6.96 12.86
N GLU A 79 9.34 -6.65 12.17
CA GLU A 79 10.46 -5.93 12.76
C GLU A 79 10.04 -4.53 13.24
N ALA A 80 9.30 -3.79 12.43
CA ALA A 80 8.81 -2.46 12.80
C ALA A 80 7.84 -2.50 13.98
N VAL A 81 6.95 -3.50 14.03
CA VAL A 81 6.03 -3.72 15.16
C VAL A 81 6.79 -4.03 16.44
N ASN A 82 7.85 -4.85 16.38
CA ASN A 82 8.67 -5.19 17.54
C ASN A 82 9.46 -4.00 18.12
N ARG A 83 9.61 -2.92 17.35
CA ARG A 83 10.26 -1.67 17.82
C ARG A 83 9.30 -0.76 18.59
N ILE A 84 8.00 -1.04 18.63
CA ILE A 84 7.02 -0.23 19.35
C ILE A 84 7.26 -0.36 20.86
N VAL A 85 7.57 0.76 21.52
CA VAL A 85 7.60 0.82 22.99
C VAL A 85 6.24 1.29 23.55
N PRO A 86 5.80 0.79 24.71
CA PRO A 86 4.59 1.29 25.37
C PRO A 86 4.72 2.78 25.72
N VAL A 87 3.61 3.51 25.71
CA VAL A 87 3.57 4.86 26.29
C VAL A 87 3.74 4.70 27.80
N GLN A 88 4.77 5.33 28.36
CA GLN A 88 4.97 5.42 29.81
C GLN A 88 3.94 6.35 30.44
#